data_AF-A0A350XKX0-F1
#
_entry.id   AF-A0A350XKX0-F1
#
_cell.length_a   1.000
_cell.length_b   1.000
_cell.length_c   1.000
_cell.angle_alpha   90.00
_cell.angle_beta   90.00
_cell.angle_gamma   90.00
#
_symmetry.space_group_name_H-M   'P 1'
#
loop_
_entity.id
_entity.type
_entity.pdbx_description
1 polymer ?
#
loop_
_entity_poly.entity_id
_entity_poly.type
_entity_poly.pdbx_seq_one_letter_code
_entity_poly.pdbx_strand_id
1 'polypeptide(L)'
;EDFSGLTIGFTTSGGEQVAEWAKGAKVYKVFNQTGFGIMADPVLEGHKAVMFVCGDDEESKPTVIKLTEEVGFETIDAGKLSTARLLEPYGMLWIKLALAHGLGRDFAFALVRRN
;
A
#
# COMPACT_ATOMS: atom_id res chain seq x y z
N GLU A 1 -19.35 -12.03 -3.41
CA GLU A 1 -19.28 -10.56 -3.28
C GLU A 1 -18.54 -10.01 -4.50
N ASP A 2 -18.90 -8.84 -5.03
CA ASP A 2 -18.32 -8.28 -6.26
C ASP A 2 -17.06 -7.42 -6.02
N PHE A 3 -16.72 -7.12 -4.76
CA PHE A 3 -15.53 -6.34 -4.34
C PHE A 3 -15.27 -5.05 -5.15
N SER A 4 -16.28 -4.49 -5.82
CA SER A 4 -16.16 -3.40 -6.77
C SER A 4 -16.34 -2.01 -6.14
N GLY A 5 -16.85 -1.95 -4.91
CA GLY A 5 -17.15 -0.70 -4.21
C GLY A 5 -15.92 -0.07 -3.58
N LEU A 6 -15.47 1.08 -4.11
CA LEU A 6 -14.66 2.01 -3.34
C LEU A 6 -15.58 2.67 -2.30
N THR A 7 -15.42 2.32 -1.02
CA THR A 7 -16.24 2.89 0.07
C THR A 7 -15.97 4.39 0.26
N ILE A 8 -14.83 4.88 -0.23
CA ILE A 8 -14.37 6.26 -0.11
C ILE A 8 -13.84 6.69 -1.50
N GLY A 9 -14.51 7.69 -2.13
CA GLY A 9 -14.43 8.00 -3.56
C GLY A 9 -13.18 8.79 -4.03
N PHE A 10 -13.25 9.43 -5.21
CA PHE A 10 -12.12 10.20 -5.80
C PHE A 10 -11.65 11.42 -4.98
N THR A 11 -12.44 11.85 -4.00
CA THR A 11 -12.24 13.10 -3.27
C THR A 11 -11.74 12.92 -1.83
N THR A 12 -11.64 11.70 -1.32
CA THR A 12 -11.11 11.37 0.01
C THR A 12 -10.66 9.89 0.08
N SER A 13 -10.06 9.45 1.17
CA SER A 13 -9.57 8.08 1.37
C SER A 13 -9.76 7.63 2.82
N GLY A 14 -9.59 6.34 3.09
CA GLY A 14 -9.60 5.82 4.47
C GLY A 14 -8.49 6.45 5.32
N GLY A 15 -7.31 6.65 4.74
CA GLY A 15 -6.21 7.37 5.39
C GLY A 15 -6.59 8.80 5.81
N GLU A 16 -7.26 9.54 4.93
CA GLU A 16 -7.69 10.92 5.21
C GLU A 16 -8.79 10.97 6.28
N GLN A 17 -9.73 10.02 6.30
CA GLN A 17 -10.73 9.92 7.37
C GLN A 17 -10.10 9.61 8.72
N VAL A 18 -9.10 8.71 8.76
CA VAL A 18 -8.35 8.43 9.99
C VAL A 18 -7.63 9.68 10.49
N ALA A 19 -7.04 10.48 9.59
CA ALA A 19 -6.41 11.74 9.97
C ALA A 19 -7.42 12.77 10.50
N GLU A 20 -8.63 12.82 9.93
CA GLU A 20 -9.70 13.68 10.44
C GLU A 20 -10.16 13.27 11.86
N TRP A 21 -10.31 11.96 12.10
CA TRP A 21 -10.74 11.42 13.39
C TRP A 21 -9.65 11.53 14.46
N ALA A 22 -8.39 11.24 14.10
CA ALA A 22 -7.25 11.23 15.01
C ALA A 22 -6.46 12.55 14.95
N LYS A 23 -7.11 13.67 15.29
CA LYS A 23 -6.48 15.00 15.25
C LYS A 23 -5.19 15.04 16.08
N GLY A 24 -4.10 15.49 15.44
CA GLY A 24 -2.77 15.56 16.04
C GLY A 24 -1.91 14.31 15.84
N ALA A 25 -2.48 13.20 15.34
CA ALA A 25 -1.71 12.04 14.92
C ALA A 25 -1.00 12.29 13.59
N LYS A 26 0.14 11.61 13.39
CA LYS A 26 0.87 11.55 12.12
C LYS A 26 0.41 10.28 11.38
N VAL A 27 -0.45 10.45 10.39
CA VAL A 27 -1.07 9.34 9.67
C VAL A 27 -0.32 9.01 8.38
N TYR A 28 -0.04 7.73 8.18
CA TYR A 28 0.61 7.18 6.98
C TYR A 28 -0.21 6.01 6.42
N LYS A 29 -0.18 5.84 5.10
CA LYS A 29 -0.77 4.70 4.39
C LYS A 29 0.33 3.79 3.84
N VAL A 30 0.27 2.52 4.20
CA VAL A 30 1.21 1.47 3.78
C VAL A 30 0.57 0.07 4.00
N PHE A 31 1.18 -0.99 3.46
CA PHE A 31 0.87 -2.42 3.67
C PHE A 31 -0.46 -2.96 3.10
N ASN A 32 -1.24 -2.15 2.39
CA ASN A 32 -2.53 -2.59 1.84
C ASN A 32 -2.45 -3.32 0.47
N GLN A 33 -1.26 -3.45 -0.10
CA GLN A 33 -1.04 -3.71 -1.54
C GLN A 33 -0.75 -5.20 -1.84
N THR A 34 -0.88 -6.05 -0.83
CA THR A 34 -0.56 -7.48 -0.91
C THR A 34 -1.31 -8.29 0.15
N GLY A 35 -1.24 -9.62 0.08
CA GLY A 35 -1.80 -10.56 1.06
C GLY A 35 -0.84 -10.88 2.21
N PHE A 36 -1.35 -11.54 3.26
CA PHE A 36 -0.57 -11.85 4.46
C PHE A 36 0.64 -12.75 4.18
N GLY A 37 0.54 -13.68 3.22
CA GLY A 37 1.64 -14.60 2.86
C GLY A 37 2.85 -13.82 2.34
N ILE A 38 2.61 -12.90 1.39
CA ILE A 38 3.64 -11.99 0.89
C ILE A 38 4.11 -11.01 1.97
N MET A 39 3.26 -10.61 2.92
CA MET A 39 3.70 -9.76 4.03
C MET A 39 4.69 -10.48 4.96
N ALA A 40 4.53 -11.79 5.14
CA ALA A 40 5.44 -12.61 5.93
C ALA A 40 6.76 -12.90 5.19
N ASP A 41 6.71 -13.02 3.86
CA ASP A 41 7.88 -13.19 2.99
C ASP A 41 7.72 -12.37 1.70
N PRO A 42 8.20 -11.10 1.66
CA PRO A 42 7.97 -10.19 0.55
C PRO A 42 8.93 -10.39 -0.62
N VAL A 43 9.78 -11.43 -0.60
CA VAL A 43 10.75 -11.71 -1.66
C VAL A 43 10.28 -12.91 -2.48
N LEU A 44 9.89 -12.66 -3.73
CA LEU A 44 9.43 -13.67 -4.67
C LEU A 44 10.50 -13.87 -5.74
N GLU A 45 11.06 -15.08 -5.85
CA GLU A 45 12.09 -15.41 -6.84
C GLU A 45 13.29 -14.43 -6.85
N GLY A 46 13.67 -13.93 -5.67
CA GLY A 46 14.75 -12.94 -5.52
C GLY A 46 14.34 -11.49 -5.80
N HIS A 47 13.09 -11.24 -6.19
CA HIS A 47 12.53 -9.91 -6.37
C HIS A 47 11.74 -9.48 -5.14
N LYS A 48 12.05 -8.28 -4.63
CA LYS A 48 11.25 -7.67 -3.58
C LYS A 48 9.93 -7.18 -4.16
N ALA A 49 8.81 -7.50 -3.50
CA ALA A 49 7.53 -6.87 -3.76
C ALA A 49 7.63 -5.35 -3.54
N VAL A 50 7.00 -4.55 -4.41
CA VAL A 50 6.95 -3.10 -4.23
C VAL A 50 5.93 -2.74 -3.14
N MET A 51 6.29 -1.79 -2.29
CA MET A 51 5.39 -1.21 -1.30
C MET A 51 5.47 0.31 -1.32
N PHE A 52 4.35 0.95 -1.68
CA PHE A 52 4.24 2.40 -1.63
C PHE A 52 3.84 2.88 -0.23
N VAL A 53 4.47 3.96 0.23
CA VAL A 53 4.21 4.64 1.51
C VAL A 53 3.78 6.07 1.21
N CYS A 54 2.73 6.58 1.86
CA CYS A 54 2.41 8.02 1.78
C CYS A 54 1.95 8.60 3.12
N GLY A 55 2.18 9.90 3.34
CA GLY A 55 1.81 10.62 4.56
C GLY A 55 2.33 12.05 4.56
N ASP A 56 1.72 12.93 5.36
CA ASP A 56 1.96 14.37 5.28
C ASP A 56 3.16 14.88 6.09
N ASP A 57 3.48 14.21 7.20
CA ASP A 57 4.60 14.55 8.09
C ASP A 57 5.92 14.01 7.53
N GLU A 58 6.73 14.89 6.96
CA GLU A 58 8.01 14.53 6.33
C GLU A 58 9.09 14.17 7.36
N GLU A 59 8.99 14.69 8.59
CA GLU A 59 10.00 14.45 9.63
C GLU A 59 10.01 12.99 10.10
N SER A 60 8.84 12.38 10.28
CA SER A 60 8.72 10.99 10.77
C SER A 60 8.56 9.97 9.66
N LYS A 61 8.35 10.40 8.41
CA LYS A 61 8.21 9.49 7.25
C LYS A 61 9.42 8.55 7.09
N PRO A 62 10.68 8.97 7.30
CA PRO A 62 11.82 8.07 7.23
C PRO A 62 11.72 6.86 8.16
N THR A 63 11.08 6.99 9.33
CA THR A 63 10.86 5.87 10.26
C THR A 63 9.91 4.84 9.66
N VAL A 64 8.83 5.29 9.00
CA VAL A 64 7.85 4.40 8.36
C VAL A 64 8.46 3.72 7.13
N ILE A 65 9.25 4.45 6.34
CA ILE A 65 9.98 3.89 5.20
C ILE A 65 10.94 2.81 5.69
N LYS A 66 11.77 3.12 6.68
CA LYS A 66 12.72 2.17 7.25
C LYS A 66 12.04 0.91 7.76
N LEU A 67 10.92 1.04 8.49
CA LEU A 67 10.14 -0.12 8.94
C LEU A 67 9.68 -0.98 7.76
N THR A 68 9.23 -0.37 6.68
CA THR A 68 8.75 -1.08 5.48
C THR A 68 9.90 -1.81 4.76
N GLU A 69 11.08 -1.20 4.72
CA GLU A 69 12.30 -1.80 4.18
C GLU A 69 12.81 -2.96 5.04
N GLU A 70 12.73 -2.84 6.38
CA GLU A 70 13.11 -3.88 7.33
C GLU A 70 12.20 -5.10 7.26
N VAL A 71 10.92 -4.92 6.90
CA VAL A 71 10.01 -6.03 6.57
C VAL A 71 10.45 -6.75 5.30
N GLY A 72 11.16 -6.07 4.39
CA GLY A 72 11.80 -6.68 3.21
C GLY A 72 11.28 -6.19 1.86
N PHE A 73 10.34 -5.25 1.83
CA PHE A 73 9.78 -4.69 0.59
C PHE A 73 10.77 -3.77 -0.14
N GLU A 74 10.57 -3.60 -1.46
CA GLU A 74 11.08 -2.45 -2.19
C GLU A 74 10.17 -1.25 -1.89
N THR A 75 10.64 -0.38 -0.99
CA THR A 75 9.82 0.70 -0.46
C THR A 75 9.94 1.96 -1.31
N ILE A 76 8.80 2.60 -1.62
CA ILE A 76 8.74 3.82 -2.42
C ILE A 76 7.92 4.87 -1.68
N ASP A 77 8.48 6.06 -1.45
CA ASP A 77 7.72 7.23 -0.99
C ASP A 77 6.82 7.73 -2.13
N ALA A 78 5.52 7.62 -1.95
CA ALA A 78 4.48 8.06 -2.86
C ALA A 78 3.91 9.45 -2.48
N GLY A 79 4.57 10.16 -1.56
CA GLY A 79 4.30 11.56 -1.23
C GLY A 79 3.27 11.74 -0.11
N LYS A 80 2.33 12.65 -0.33
CA LYS A 80 1.36 13.14 0.67
C LYS A 80 0.25 12.13 0.97
N LEU A 81 -0.45 12.30 2.09
CA LEU A 81 -1.52 11.38 2.50
C LEU A 81 -2.65 11.28 1.48
N SER A 82 -2.89 12.34 0.70
CA SER A 82 -3.85 12.34 -0.42
C SER A 82 -3.55 11.26 -1.48
N THR A 83 -2.32 10.76 -1.59
CA THR A 83 -1.97 9.63 -2.47
C THR A 83 -2.62 8.32 -2.01
N ALA A 84 -3.11 8.22 -0.76
CA ALA A 84 -3.86 7.06 -0.29
C ALA A 84 -5.10 6.77 -1.15
N ARG A 85 -5.66 7.80 -1.80
CA ARG A 85 -6.76 7.68 -2.79
C ARG A 85 -6.40 6.83 -4.01
N LEU A 86 -5.11 6.69 -4.32
CA LEU A 86 -4.59 5.81 -5.38
C LEU A 86 -4.18 4.45 -4.82
N LEU A 87 -3.52 4.44 -3.65
CA LEU A 87 -3.02 3.19 -3.05
C LEU A 87 -4.15 2.27 -2.58
N GLU A 88 -5.27 2.82 -2.12
CA GLU A 88 -6.44 2.02 -1.71
C GLU A 88 -7.07 1.26 -2.88
N PRO A 89 -7.44 1.91 -4.01
CA PRO A 89 -7.83 1.20 -5.22
C PRO A 89 -6.77 0.24 -5.77
N TYR A 90 -5.49 0.56 -5.60
CA TYR A 90 -4.41 -0.34 -6.01
C TYR A 90 -4.41 -1.65 -5.20
N GLY A 91 -4.67 -1.60 -3.90
CA GLY A 91 -4.93 -2.80 -3.09
C GLY A 91 -6.19 -3.54 -3.52
N MET A 92 -7.26 -2.82 -3.89
CA MET A 92 -8.48 -3.44 -4.42
C MET A 92 -8.22 -4.18 -5.75
N LEU A 93 -7.35 -3.64 -6.60
CA LEU A 93 -6.90 -4.33 -7.81
C LEU A 93 -6.23 -5.66 -7.47
N TRP A 94 -5.31 -5.67 -6.49
CA TRP A 94 -4.69 -6.92 -6.02
C TRP A 94 -5.74 -7.92 -5.54
N ILE A 95 -6.69 -7.49 -4.70
CA ILE A 95 -7.77 -8.34 -4.18
C ILE A 95 -8.60 -8.94 -5.31
N LYS A 96 -8.97 -8.12 -6.30
CA LYS A 96 -9.77 -8.57 -7.44
C LYS A 96 -9.02 -9.60 -8.27
N LEU A 97 -7.75 -9.37 -8.57
CA LEU A 97 -6.91 -10.32 -9.29
C LEU A 97 -6.76 -11.65 -8.53
N ALA A 98 -6.52 -11.57 -7.23
CA ALA A 98 -6.34 -12.74 -6.37
C ALA A 98 -7.61 -13.59 -6.26
N LEU A 99 -8.76 -12.95 -5.99
CA LEU A 99 -9.98 -13.65 -5.59
C LEU A 99 -10.98 -13.87 -6.74
N ALA A 100 -11.07 -12.92 -7.68
CA ALA A 100 -12.07 -12.97 -8.76
C ALA A 100 -11.49 -13.45 -10.09
N HIS A 101 -10.20 -13.23 -10.34
CA HIS A 101 -9.54 -13.62 -11.59
C HIS A 101 -8.61 -14.84 -11.46
N GLY A 102 -8.55 -15.47 -10.29
CA GLY A 102 -7.90 -16.77 -10.12
C GLY A 102 -6.38 -16.75 -10.06
N LEU A 103 -5.74 -15.60 -9.84
CA LEU A 103 -4.28 -15.53 -9.65
C LEU A 103 -3.84 -16.16 -8.32
N GLY A 104 -4.77 -16.39 -7.38
CA GLY A 104 -4.42 -16.82 -6.03
C GLY A 104 -3.78 -15.69 -5.22
N ARG A 105 -3.26 -16.01 -4.03
CA ARG A 105 -2.70 -15.00 -3.11
C ARG A 105 -1.17 -14.93 -3.13
N ASP A 106 -0.53 -15.82 -3.87
CA ASP A 106 0.93 -16.01 -3.88
C ASP A 106 1.59 -15.22 -5.01
N PHE A 107 1.17 -13.95 -5.18
CA PHE A 107 1.78 -13.02 -6.11
C PHE A 107 1.83 -11.61 -5.53
N ALA A 108 2.77 -10.81 -6.03
CA ALA A 108 2.94 -9.42 -5.68
C ALA A 108 3.22 -8.57 -6.92
N PHE A 109 3.01 -7.26 -6.83
CA PHE A 109 3.48 -6.34 -7.84
C PHE A 109 4.96 -6.01 -7.63
N ALA A 110 5.65 -5.68 -8.73
CA ALA A 110 7.05 -5.27 -8.73
C ALA A 110 7.23 -3.97 -9.53
N LEU A 111 8.24 -3.18 -9.16
CA LEU A 111 8.65 -1.97 -9.88
C LEU A 111 9.92 -2.26 -10.67
N VAL A 112 9.83 -2.23 -12.00
CA VAL A 112 10.98 -2.45 -12.89
C VAL A 112 11.43 -1.12 -13.49
N ARG A 113 12.73 -0.81 -13.38
CA ARG A 113 13.34 0.40 -13.95
C ARG A 113 14.14 0.06 -15.20
N ARG A 114 14.09 0.95 -16.19
CA ARG A 114 15.04 0.94 -17.31
C ARG A 114 16.19 1.87 -16.92
N ASN A 115 17.42 1.37 -17.06
CA ASN A 115 18.64 2.17 -16.90
C ASN A 115 18.71 3.28 -17.97
#